data_AF-A0A914B4A8-F1
#
_entry.id   AF-A0A914B4A8-F1
#
_cell.length_a   1.000
_cell.length_b   1.000
_cell.length_c   1.000
_cell.angle_alpha   90.00
_cell.angle_beta   90.00
_cell.angle_gamma   90.00
#
_symmetry.space_group_name_H-M   'P 1'
#
loop_
_entity.id
_entity.type
_entity.pdbx_description
1 polymer ?
#
loop_
_entity_poly.entity_id
_entity_poly.type
_entity_poly.pdbx_seq_one_letter_code
_entity_poly.pdbx_strand_id
1 'polypeptide(L)'
;MITSFVVVCILDAEGIPVARLEEIAERASDLAYDKQDKGPYQSFRESLVKAMVIMSKISQAVQEGEYDSNVPMDKIQPPIARRAAKVKSEICDSEGLGHKLELKDSELKDLKRQLKLKQEEVSANAVRLGLVEKKLENASRDGDDKVRKVERELAQQQEALKKKEREFEDTLDHMQSDIDALEREKQELKQRLTQVSKKALFESLTSKTAPSGIAAVVAGAAGGNQGGTSPTSPTGGGVPMGGQVVIKDSPMLVQQIESLKHALCKVKGENTRLKSADLKRIMDTLTPLHVPKKPTGLASPTGFVALVPAAETSEAPPAEGTPDVPAATIAEPQKDVTILARRTRNLLHELHRLSASPKVVDITHRKPGVVPAIDKATPLHQLVDKVAGVQQLNTSIAQLQSEIRALLSSQRPGAQAKTDFSVFPSTDFSKAQTEKIGAPRIGKLSIPLIGDQQACSYSVSLQQSQLRRVHSQLMA
;
A
#
# COMPACT_ATOMS: atom_id res chain seq x y z
N MET A 1 20.05 10.06 1.44
CA MET A 1 20.83 10.45 0.25
C MET A 1 22.22 9.88 0.42
N ILE A 2 22.66 9.07 -0.53
CA ILE A 2 24.01 8.50 -0.58
C ILE A 2 24.83 9.47 -1.44
N THR A 3 25.92 9.97 -0.89
CA THR A 3 26.70 11.07 -1.45
C THR A 3 28.03 10.54 -1.96
N SER A 4 28.26 10.58 -3.27
CA SER A 4 29.52 10.10 -3.85
C SER A 4 30.62 11.15 -3.78
N PHE A 5 31.67 10.84 -3.03
CA PHE A 5 32.99 11.46 -3.07
C PHE A 5 33.84 10.74 -4.10
N VAL A 6 34.77 11.44 -4.75
CA VAL A 6 35.82 10.77 -5.51
C VAL A 6 37.14 11.27 -4.95
N VAL A 7 37.85 10.39 -4.26
CA VAL A 7 39.23 10.60 -3.82
C VAL A 7 40.09 10.39 -5.05
N VAL A 8 40.70 11.47 -5.56
CA VAL A 8 41.59 11.36 -6.72
C VAL A 8 42.99 11.76 -6.26
N CYS A 9 43.90 10.80 -6.21
CA CYS A 9 45.32 11.12 -6.15
C CYS A 9 45.76 11.44 -7.59
N ILE A 10 46.25 12.65 -7.85
CA ILE A 10 46.82 13.01 -9.16
C ILE A 10 48.14 13.75 -8.92
N LEU A 11 49.16 13.40 -9.71
CA LEU A 11 50.21 14.36 -10.11
C LEU A 11 49.57 15.36 -11.07
N ASP A 12 49.84 16.65 -10.88
CA ASP A 12 49.26 17.75 -11.64
C ASP A 12 49.15 17.48 -13.15
N ALA A 13 47.92 17.55 -13.67
CA ALA A 13 47.63 17.61 -15.09
C ALA A 13 46.63 18.75 -15.33
N GLU A 14 47.15 19.93 -15.66
CA GLU A 14 46.38 21.08 -16.11
C GLU A 14 45.84 20.84 -17.51
N GLY A 15 44.51 20.96 -17.69
CA GLY A 15 43.86 20.97 -19.00
C GLY A 15 42.34 20.82 -18.91
N ILE A 16 41.61 21.61 -19.71
CA ILE A 16 40.16 21.43 -19.88
C ILE A 16 39.96 20.16 -20.72
N PRO A 17 39.21 19.16 -20.23
CA PRO A 17 38.96 17.95 -21.00
C PRO A 17 38.14 18.27 -22.25
N VAL A 18 38.47 17.63 -23.38
CA VAL A 18 37.86 17.89 -24.70
C VAL A 18 36.32 17.88 -24.65
N ALA A 19 35.73 16.96 -23.89
CA ALA A 19 34.27 16.87 -23.71
C ALA A 19 33.65 18.12 -23.03
N ARG A 20 34.39 18.79 -22.13
CA ARG A 20 33.94 20.06 -21.54
C ARG A 20 34.00 21.20 -22.53
N LEU A 21 34.97 21.17 -23.45
CA LEU A 21 35.09 22.19 -24.48
C LEU A 21 33.95 22.08 -25.51
N GLU A 22 33.57 20.86 -25.88
CA GLU A 22 32.41 20.61 -26.76
C GLU A 22 31.10 21.08 -26.12
N GLU A 23 30.87 20.79 -24.83
CA GLU A 23 29.68 21.26 -24.10
C GLU A 23 29.59 22.81 -24.07
N ILE A 24 30.73 23.48 -23.90
CA ILE A 24 30.80 24.95 -23.90
C ILE A 24 30.53 25.50 -25.32
N ALA A 25 31.06 24.84 -26.35
CA ALA A 25 30.85 25.24 -27.74
C ALA A 25 29.38 25.08 -28.17
N GLU A 26 28.72 23.98 -27.82
CA GLU A 26 27.30 23.76 -28.07
C GLU A 26 26.44 24.83 -27.40
N ARG A 27 26.68 25.11 -26.11
CA ARG A 27 25.95 26.16 -25.37
C ARG A 27 26.15 27.55 -25.98
N ALA A 28 27.36 27.86 -26.45
CA ALA A 28 27.64 29.14 -27.11
C ALA A 28 26.96 29.26 -28.49
N SER A 29 26.87 28.14 -29.22
CA SER A 29 26.20 28.05 -30.51
C SER A 29 24.68 28.22 -30.37
N ASP A 30 24.07 27.53 -29.41
CA ASP A 30 22.64 27.67 -29.08
C ASP A 30 22.28 29.13 -28.76
N LEU A 31 23.14 29.81 -27.98
CA LEU A 31 22.92 31.21 -27.60
C LEU A 31 23.02 32.18 -28.79
N ALA A 32 23.86 31.90 -29.77
CA ALA A 32 24.13 32.79 -30.91
C ALA A 32 23.18 32.56 -32.09
N TYR A 33 22.71 31.32 -32.30
CA TYR A 33 21.96 30.91 -33.49
C TYR A 33 20.53 30.39 -33.20
N ASP A 34 20.13 30.25 -31.93
CA ASP A 34 18.81 29.81 -31.48
C ASP A 34 18.29 28.58 -32.27
N LYS A 35 17.07 28.64 -32.81
CA LYS A 35 16.37 27.54 -33.47
C LYS A 35 16.90 27.17 -34.86
N GLN A 36 17.94 27.86 -35.35
CA GLN A 36 18.57 27.64 -36.65
C GLN A 36 19.97 27.03 -36.53
N ASP A 37 20.32 26.48 -35.37
CA ASP A 37 21.61 25.86 -35.14
C ASP A 37 21.74 24.49 -35.83
N LYS A 38 22.82 24.27 -36.60
CA LYS A 38 23.24 22.98 -37.17
C LYS A 38 24.45 22.37 -36.44
N GLY A 39 24.72 22.84 -35.21
CA GLY A 39 25.86 22.51 -34.37
C GLY A 39 26.98 23.56 -34.45
N PRO A 40 27.83 23.66 -33.41
CA PRO A 40 28.80 24.75 -33.24
C PRO A 40 29.74 24.93 -34.42
N TYR A 41 30.22 23.82 -34.99
CA TYR A 41 31.16 23.84 -36.11
C TYR A 41 30.50 24.27 -37.42
N GLN A 42 29.26 23.84 -37.69
CA GLN A 42 28.58 24.12 -38.96
C GLN A 42 27.97 25.51 -38.98
N SER A 43 27.35 25.94 -37.88
CA SER A 43 26.77 27.28 -37.77
C SER A 43 27.83 28.37 -37.85
N PHE A 44 28.98 28.14 -37.20
CA PHE A 44 30.14 29.03 -37.33
C PHE A 44 30.71 29.05 -38.74
N ARG A 45 30.87 27.88 -39.38
CA ARG A 45 31.35 27.78 -40.77
C ARG A 45 30.42 28.47 -41.75
N GLU A 46 29.11 28.29 -41.63
CA GLU A 46 28.12 28.97 -42.48
C GLU A 46 28.17 30.49 -42.28
N SER A 47 28.35 30.97 -41.05
CA SER A 47 28.52 32.39 -40.75
C SER A 47 29.78 32.96 -41.40
N LEU A 48 30.90 32.25 -41.32
CA LEU A 48 32.16 32.65 -41.94
C LEU A 48 32.07 32.65 -43.48
N VAL A 49 31.39 31.67 -44.07
CA VAL A 49 31.13 31.64 -45.52
C VAL A 49 30.24 32.80 -45.95
N LYS A 50 29.20 33.13 -45.18
CA LYS A 50 28.36 34.31 -45.47
C LYS A 50 29.17 35.60 -45.41
N ALA A 51 30.04 35.76 -44.40
CA ALA A 51 30.93 36.91 -44.30
C ALA A 51 31.89 36.99 -45.48
N MET A 52 32.48 35.85 -45.89
CA MET A 52 33.35 35.76 -47.07
C MET A 52 32.61 36.17 -48.34
N VAL A 53 31.39 35.68 -48.57
CA VAL A 53 30.59 36.06 -49.75
C VAL A 53 30.26 37.54 -49.76
N ILE A 54 29.90 38.12 -48.61
CA ILE A 54 29.63 39.56 -48.51
C ILE A 54 30.91 40.36 -48.79
N MET A 55 32.04 39.92 -48.22
CA MET A 55 33.33 40.58 -48.43
C MET A 55 33.80 40.46 -49.88
N SER A 56 33.56 39.34 -50.55
CA SER A 56 33.80 39.19 -51.99
C SER A 56 32.88 40.10 -52.82
N LYS A 57 31.60 40.25 -52.44
CA LYS A 57 30.68 41.20 -53.10
C LYS A 57 31.10 42.65 -52.90
N ILE A 58 31.56 43.01 -51.70
CA ILE A 58 32.09 44.35 -51.42
C ILE A 58 33.38 44.55 -52.22
N SER A 59 34.29 43.58 -52.22
CA SER A 59 35.51 43.63 -53.02
C SER A 59 35.20 43.78 -54.50
N GLN A 60 34.19 43.08 -55.01
CA GLN A 60 33.75 43.17 -56.40
C GLN A 60 33.12 44.54 -56.70
N ALA A 61 32.22 45.03 -55.85
CA ALA A 61 31.62 46.37 -55.99
C ALA A 61 32.67 47.50 -55.90
N VAL A 62 33.73 47.31 -55.10
CA VAL A 62 34.87 48.23 -55.02
C VAL A 62 35.74 48.14 -56.27
N GLN A 63 35.99 46.93 -56.80
CA GLN A 63 36.77 46.69 -58.01
C GLN A 63 36.07 47.22 -59.28
N GLU A 64 34.74 47.12 -59.31
CA GLU A 64 33.88 47.53 -60.43
C GLU A 64 33.52 49.02 -60.37
N GLY A 65 33.94 49.75 -59.31
CA GLY A 65 33.66 51.18 -59.13
C GLY A 65 32.20 51.50 -58.77
N GLU A 66 31.41 50.48 -58.41
CA GLU A 66 30.00 50.61 -58.05
C GLU A 66 29.77 51.08 -56.61
N TYR A 67 30.82 51.47 -55.88
CA TYR A 67 30.72 51.90 -54.48
C TYR A 67 29.97 53.25 -54.31
N ASP A 68 29.82 54.03 -55.39
CA ASP A 68 29.14 55.34 -55.39
C ASP A 68 28.16 55.50 -56.58
N SER A 69 27.69 54.38 -57.14
CA SER A 69 26.70 54.41 -58.23
C SER A 69 25.33 54.02 -57.68
N ASN A 70 24.40 54.97 -57.71
CA ASN A 70 22.99 54.81 -57.34
C ASN A 70 22.46 53.40 -57.68
N VAL A 71 21.99 52.69 -56.65
CA VAL A 71 21.33 51.38 -56.75
C VAL A 71 20.46 51.31 -58.01
N PRO A 72 20.67 50.35 -58.92
CA PRO A 72 19.79 50.16 -60.07
C PRO A 72 18.33 50.01 -59.61
N MET A 73 17.49 50.97 -59.97
CA MET A 73 16.08 51.12 -59.57
C MET A 73 15.14 50.05 -60.18
N ASP A 74 15.65 48.97 -60.76
CA ASP A 74 14.82 48.03 -61.55
C ASP A 74 14.07 46.97 -60.72
N LYS A 75 14.09 47.04 -59.38
CA LYS A 75 13.26 46.17 -58.53
C LYS A 75 12.63 46.85 -57.32
N ILE A 76 12.45 48.18 -57.33
CA ILE A 76 11.66 48.84 -56.30
C ILE A 76 10.19 48.83 -56.72
N GLN A 77 9.49 47.75 -56.35
CA GLN A 77 8.06 47.64 -56.49
C GLN A 77 7.39 48.86 -55.82
N PRO A 78 6.52 49.62 -56.52
CA PRO A 78 6.04 50.90 -56.02
C PRO A 78 5.30 50.71 -54.68
N PRO A 79 5.37 51.67 -53.74
CA PRO A 79 4.79 51.52 -52.40
C PRO A 79 3.29 51.14 -52.39
N ILE A 80 2.55 51.51 -53.43
CA ILE A 80 1.14 51.13 -53.60
C ILE A 80 0.97 49.66 -54.00
N ALA A 81 1.85 49.13 -54.85
CA ALA A 81 1.83 47.71 -55.24
C ALA A 81 2.26 46.80 -54.09
N ARG A 82 3.23 47.23 -53.27
CA ARG A 82 3.60 46.53 -52.03
C ARG A 82 2.43 46.47 -51.03
N ARG A 83 1.75 47.61 -50.84
CA ARG A 83 0.56 47.67 -49.99
C ARG A 83 -0.58 46.80 -50.53
N ALA A 84 -0.86 46.87 -51.83
CA ALA A 84 -1.88 46.04 -52.47
C ALA A 84 -1.58 44.54 -52.37
N ALA A 85 -0.32 44.13 -52.58
CA ALA A 85 0.10 42.74 -52.43
C ALA A 85 -0.06 42.24 -50.98
N LYS A 86 0.29 43.08 -50.00
CA LYS A 86 0.13 42.78 -48.58
C LYS A 86 -1.35 42.65 -48.19
N VAL A 87 -2.20 43.59 -48.62
CA VAL A 87 -3.65 43.51 -48.38
C VAL A 87 -4.25 42.26 -49.04
N LYS A 88 -3.81 41.93 -50.25
CA LYS A 88 -4.26 40.71 -50.95
C LYS A 88 -3.85 39.44 -50.21
N SER A 89 -2.62 39.36 -49.67
CA SER A 89 -2.21 38.21 -48.85
C SER A 89 -3.00 38.15 -47.54
N GLU A 90 -3.22 39.29 -46.88
CA GLU A 90 -4.01 39.38 -45.65
C GLU A 90 -5.47 38.93 -45.84
N ILE A 91 -6.08 39.26 -46.99
CA ILE A 91 -7.44 38.80 -47.34
C ILE A 91 -7.46 37.28 -47.56
N CYS A 92 -6.53 36.73 -48.34
CA CYS A 92 -6.45 35.28 -48.56
C CYS A 92 -6.19 34.51 -47.25
N ASP A 93 -5.33 35.03 -46.38
CA ASP A 93 -5.06 34.43 -45.07
C ASP A 93 -6.32 34.49 -44.17
N SER A 94 -7.09 35.58 -44.23
CA SER A 94 -8.34 35.74 -43.50
C SER A 94 -9.43 34.77 -43.96
N GLU A 95 -9.55 34.54 -45.27
CA GLU A 95 -10.46 33.54 -45.85
C GLU A 95 -10.08 32.12 -45.41
N GLY A 96 -8.78 31.79 -45.39
CA GLY A 96 -8.28 30.51 -44.89
C GLY A 96 -8.57 30.27 -43.41
N LEU A 97 -8.48 31.32 -42.58
CA LEU A 97 -8.90 31.28 -41.18
C LEU A 97 -10.41 31.09 -41.02
N GLY A 98 -11.22 31.65 -41.93
CA GLY A 98 -12.68 31.48 -41.96
C GLY A 98 -13.10 30.01 -42.08
N HIS A 99 -12.55 29.28 -43.06
CA HIS A 99 -12.84 27.84 -43.21
C HIS A 99 -12.39 27.01 -42.01
N LYS A 100 -11.25 27.37 -41.41
CA LYS A 100 -10.76 26.69 -40.21
C LYS A 100 -11.67 26.94 -39.00
N LEU A 101 -12.23 28.15 -38.88
CA LEU A 101 -13.20 28.48 -37.84
C LEU A 101 -14.50 27.71 -38.05
N GLU A 102 -15.01 27.66 -39.28
CA GLU A 102 -16.23 26.90 -39.63
C GLU A 102 -16.10 25.40 -39.35
N LEU A 103 -14.93 24.81 -39.66
CA LEU A 103 -14.62 23.43 -39.30
C LEU A 103 -14.59 23.21 -37.78
N LYS A 104 -14.05 24.17 -37.03
CA LYS A 104 -14.05 24.10 -35.55
C LYS A 104 -15.45 24.23 -34.98
N ASP A 105 -16.31 25.06 -35.58
CA ASP A 105 -17.70 25.20 -35.18
C ASP A 105 -18.54 23.96 -35.46
N SER A 106 -18.28 23.25 -36.57
CA SER A 106 -18.93 21.97 -36.85
C SER A 106 -18.47 20.87 -35.89
N GLU A 107 -17.16 20.77 -35.62
CA GLU A 107 -16.61 19.87 -34.60
C GLU A 107 -17.22 20.15 -33.21
N LEU A 108 -17.37 21.42 -32.84
CA LEU A 108 -17.96 21.82 -31.55
C LEU A 108 -19.44 21.40 -31.45
N LYS A 109 -20.22 21.57 -32.54
CA LYS A 109 -21.62 21.10 -32.60
C LYS A 109 -21.71 19.58 -32.45
N ASP A 110 -20.84 18.83 -33.11
CA ASP A 110 -20.81 17.37 -33.02
C ASP A 110 -20.39 16.89 -31.63
N LEU A 111 -19.36 17.49 -31.04
CA LEU A 111 -18.95 17.20 -29.65
C LEU A 111 -20.08 17.51 -28.67
N LYS A 112 -20.81 18.61 -28.85
CA LYS A 112 -21.96 18.96 -28.02
C LYS A 112 -23.10 17.94 -28.15
N ARG A 113 -23.31 17.39 -29.34
CA ARG A 113 -24.29 16.30 -29.58
C ARG A 113 -23.84 15.01 -28.89
N GLN A 114 -22.57 14.62 -29.02
CA GLN A 114 -22.01 13.46 -28.35
C GLN A 114 -22.09 13.59 -26.82
N LEU A 115 -21.82 14.77 -26.29
CA LEU A 115 -21.93 15.04 -24.85
C LEU A 115 -23.36 14.85 -24.34
N LYS A 116 -24.37 15.29 -25.08
CA LYS A 116 -25.78 15.06 -24.72
C LYS A 116 -26.15 13.58 -24.71
N LEU A 117 -25.74 12.83 -25.74
CA LEU A 117 -25.97 11.38 -25.79
C LEU A 117 -25.28 10.67 -24.62
N LYS A 118 -24.04 11.05 -24.29
CA LYS A 118 -23.33 10.50 -23.13
C LYS A 118 -24.00 10.88 -21.80
N GLN A 119 -24.56 12.08 -21.68
CA GLN A 119 -25.33 12.48 -20.51
C GLN A 119 -26.60 11.62 -20.35
N GLU A 120 -27.30 11.32 -21.44
CA GLU A 120 -28.46 10.42 -21.44
C GLU A 120 -28.06 8.98 -21.05
N GLU A 121 -26.97 8.44 -21.61
CA GLU A 121 -26.43 7.12 -21.24
C GLU A 121 -26.06 7.04 -19.74
N VAL A 122 -25.42 8.10 -19.20
CA VAL A 122 -25.09 8.18 -17.78
C VAL A 122 -26.35 8.21 -16.92
N SER A 123 -27.37 8.98 -17.32
CA SER A 123 -28.65 9.03 -16.60
C SER A 123 -29.39 7.68 -16.61
N ALA A 124 -29.38 6.96 -17.74
CA ALA A 124 -29.97 5.63 -17.84
C ALA A 124 -29.22 4.60 -16.97
N ASN A 125 -27.89 4.67 -16.94
CA ASN A 125 -27.07 3.84 -16.07
C ASN A 125 -27.29 4.16 -14.59
N ALA A 126 -27.49 5.42 -14.22
CA ALA A 126 -27.80 5.82 -12.84
C ALA A 126 -29.13 5.23 -12.37
N VAL A 127 -30.17 5.23 -13.22
CA VAL A 127 -31.46 4.58 -12.91
C VAL A 127 -31.28 3.06 -12.77
N ARG A 128 -30.51 2.43 -13.67
CA ARG A 128 -30.22 0.99 -13.60
C ARG A 128 -29.48 0.62 -12.32
N LEU A 129 -28.52 1.45 -11.91
CA LEU A 129 -27.79 1.30 -10.65
C LEU A 129 -28.75 1.38 -9.46
N GLY A 130 -29.59 2.42 -9.40
CA GLY A 130 -30.58 2.57 -8.32
C GLY A 130 -31.57 1.39 -8.23
N LEU A 131 -31.94 0.77 -9.35
CA LEU A 131 -32.77 -0.44 -9.34
C LEU A 131 -32.03 -1.65 -8.75
N VAL A 132 -30.75 -1.83 -9.07
CA VAL A 132 -29.93 -2.92 -8.52
C VAL A 132 -29.65 -2.69 -7.04
N GLU A 133 -29.35 -1.46 -6.63
CA GLU A 133 -29.17 -1.09 -5.21
C GLU A 133 -30.44 -1.38 -4.41
N LYS A 134 -31.62 -1.01 -4.92
CA LYS A 134 -32.89 -1.32 -4.25
C LYS A 134 -33.17 -2.83 -4.18
N LYS A 135 -32.81 -3.59 -5.21
CA LYS A 135 -32.92 -5.06 -5.18
C LYS A 135 -31.97 -5.66 -4.13
N LEU A 136 -30.77 -5.12 -4.00
CA LEU A 136 -29.80 -5.53 -2.99
C LEU A 136 -30.31 -5.21 -1.59
N GLU A 137 -30.86 -4.01 -1.37
CA GLU A 137 -31.44 -3.61 -0.09
C GLU A 137 -32.60 -4.53 0.32
N ASN A 138 -33.51 -4.85 -0.62
CA ASN A 138 -34.59 -5.79 -0.36
C ASN A 138 -34.06 -7.20 -0.04
N ALA A 139 -33.10 -7.71 -0.81
CA ALA A 139 -32.50 -9.01 -0.55
C ALA A 139 -31.76 -9.06 0.81
N SER A 140 -31.13 -7.96 1.21
CA SER A 140 -30.51 -7.82 2.54
C SER A 140 -31.55 -7.89 3.65
N ARG A 141 -32.65 -7.14 3.54
CA ARG A 141 -33.75 -7.17 4.52
C ARG A 141 -34.39 -8.55 4.62
N ASP A 142 -34.64 -9.22 3.49
CA ASP A 142 -35.15 -10.59 3.47
C ASP A 142 -34.17 -11.59 4.12
N GLY A 143 -32.86 -11.35 3.97
CA GLY A 143 -31.82 -12.10 4.67
C GLY A 143 -31.88 -11.91 6.18
N ASP A 144 -31.94 -10.66 6.63
CA ASP A 144 -32.02 -10.29 8.05
C ASP A 144 -33.28 -10.88 8.71
N ASP A 145 -34.43 -10.86 8.02
CA ASP A 145 -35.68 -11.44 8.53
C ASP A 145 -35.61 -12.96 8.68
N LYS A 146 -34.88 -13.65 7.80
CA LYS A 146 -34.61 -15.09 7.93
C LYS A 146 -33.68 -15.38 9.09
N VAL A 147 -32.61 -14.59 9.28
CA VAL A 147 -31.71 -14.73 10.43
C VAL A 147 -32.49 -14.55 11.73
N ARG A 148 -33.30 -13.48 11.84
CA ARG A 148 -34.17 -13.24 13.00
C ARG A 148 -35.16 -14.39 13.26
N LYS A 149 -35.63 -15.07 12.21
CA LYS A 149 -36.50 -16.24 12.35
C LYS A 149 -35.73 -17.43 12.93
N VAL A 150 -34.54 -17.72 12.40
CA VAL A 150 -33.67 -18.79 12.90
C VAL A 150 -33.23 -18.53 14.34
N GLU A 151 -32.87 -17.29 14.69
CA GLU A 151 -32.53 -16.90 16.06
C GLU A 151 -33.68 -17.16 17.05
N ARG A 152 -34.92 -16.85 16.65
CA ARG A 152 -36.11 -17.14 17.47
C ARG A 152 -36.33 -18.65 17.65
N GLU A 153 -36.17 -19.43 16.58
CA GLU A 153 -36.28 -20.89 16.65
C GLU A 153 -35.18 -21.49 17.55
N LEU A 154 -33.95 -20.98 17.46
CA LEU A 154 -32.83 -21.38 18.31
C LEU A 154 -33.10 -21.08 19.79
N ALA A 155 -33.59 -19.88 20.09
CA ALA A 155 -33.93 -19.49 21.47
C ALA A 155 -35.04 -20.39 22.05
N GLN A 156 -36.07 -20.70 21.26
CA GLN A 156 -37.14 -21.61 21.68
C GLN A 156 -36.64 -23.02 21.97
N GLN A 157 -35.74 -23.56 21.14
CA GLN A 157 -35.13 -24.87 21.37
C GLN A 157 -34.25 -24.88 22.62
N GLN A 158 -33.46 -23.83 22.85
CA GLN A 158 -32.64 -23.71 24.06
C GLN A 158 -33.50 -23.64 25.33
N GLU A 159 -34.63 -22.91 25.31
CA GLU A 159 -35.55 -22.86 26.44
C GLU A 159 -36.21 -24.22 26.70
N ALA A 160 -36.62 -24.93 25.64
CA ALA A 160 -37.16 -26.28 25.76
C ALA A 160 -36.15 -27.26 26.36
N LEU A 161 -34.87 -27.16 25.96
CA LEU A 161 -33.78 -27.99 26.47
C LEU A 161 -33.55 -27.72 27.97
N LYS A 162 -33.46 -26.45 28.37
CA LYS A 162 -33.33 -26.07 29.79
C LYS A 162 -34.51 -26.52 30.64
N LYS A 163 -35.73 -26.46 30.10
CA LYS A 163 -36.92 -26.97 30.79
C LYS A 163 -36.83 -28.48 30.99
N LYS A 164 -36.36 -29.22 29.97
CA LYS A 164 -36.13 -30.66 30.07
C LYS A 164 -35.03 -31.02 31.07
N GLU A 165 -33.93 -30.27 31.08
CA GLU A 165 -32.87 -30.42 32.08
C GLU A 165 -33.43 -30.26 33.50
N ARG A 166 -34.23 -29.22 33.75
CA ARG A 166 -34.88 -29.01 35.06
C ARG A 166 -35.86 -30.15 35.42
N GLU A 167 -36.66 -30.62 34.46
CA GLU A 167 -37.56 -31.78 34.69
C GLU A 167 -36.77 -33.04 35.08
N PHE A 168 -35.58 -33.26 34.51
CA PHE A 168 -34.71 -34.38 34.89
C PHE A 168 -34.08 -34.17 36.27
N GLU A 169 -33.63 -32.95 36.60
CA GLU A 169 -33.12 -32.61 37.94
C GLU A 169 -34.19 -32.85 39.01
N ASP A 170 -35.42 -32.35 38.82
CA ASP A 170 -36.53 -32.56 39.76
C ASP A 170 -36.84 -34.06 39.95
N THR A 171 -36.75 -34.85 38.88
CA THR A 171 -36.95 -36.31 38.94
C THR A 171 -35.82 -37.01 39.69
N LEU A 172 -34.57 -36.58 39.48
CA LEU A 172 -33.41 -37.11 40.19
C LEU A 172 -33.49 -36.81 41.69
N ASP A 173 -33.87 -35.59 42.07
CA ASP A 173 -34.05 -35.19 43.48
C ASP A 173 -35.16 -36.01 44.16
N HIS A 174 -36.27 -36.26 43.46
CA HIS A 174 -37.34 -37.13 43.98
C HIS A 174 -36.83 -38.55 44.23
N MET A 175 -36.12 -39.14 43.27
CA MET A 175 -35.52 -40.47 43.42
C MET A 175 -34.49 -40.53 44.56
N GLN A 176 -33.68 -39.49 44.72
CA GLN A 176 -32.70 -39.41 45.80
C GLN A 176 -33.37 -39.33 47.18
N SER A 177 -34.46 -38.56 47.31
CA SER A 177 -35.27 -38.50 48.51
C SER A 177 -35.86 -39.88 48.88
N ASP A 178 -36.32 -40.65 47.89
CA ASP A 178 -36.84 -42.00 48.10
C ASP A 178 -35.74 -42.97 48.54
N ILE A 179 -34.52 -42.87 47.95
CA ILE A 179 -33.34 -43.63 48.40
C ILE A 179 -33.06 -43.34 49.88
N ASP A 180 -32.99 -42.07 50.27
CA ASP A 180 -32.71 -41.67 51.65
C ASP A 180 -33.81 -42.13 52.62
N ALA A 181 -35.07 -42.15 52.18
CA ALA A 181 -36.19 -42.69 52.95
C ALA A 181 -36.05 -44.20 53.17
N LEU A 182 -35.77 -44.95 52.11
CA LEU A 182 -35.53 -46.39 52.17
C LEU A 182 -34.30 -46.73 53.02
N GLU A 183 -33.24 -45.93 52.97
CA GLU A 183 -32.08 -46.10 53.83
C GLU A 183 -32.41 -45.85 55.30
N ARG A 184 -33.23 -44.84 55.61
CA ARG A 184 -33.75 -44.61 56.96
C ARG A 184 -34.59 -45.79 57.45
N GLU A 185 -35.52 -46.27 56.64
CA GLU A 185 -36.35 -47.44 57.00
C GLU A 185 -35.51 -48.70 57.19
N LYS A 186 -34.52 -48.93 56.32
CA LYS A 186 -33.54 -50.03 56.46
C LYS A 186 -32.75 -49.90 57.77
N GLN A 187 -32.28 -48.69 58.11
CA GLN A 187 -31.59 -48.45 59.38
C GLN A 187 -32.51 -48.69 60.58
N GLU A 188 -33.78 -48.25 60.51
CA GLU A 188 -34.77 -48.47 61.55
C GLU A 188 -35.08 -49.97 61.73
N LEU A 189 -35.27 -50.71 60.63
CA LEU A 189 -35.46 -52.16 60.66
C LEU A 189 -34.24 -52.88 61.22
N LYS A 190 -33.02 -52.44 60.88
CA LYS A 190 -31.78 -52.98 61.46
C LYS A 190 -31.69 -52.69 62.96
N GLN A 191 -32.13 -51.51 63.41
CA GLN A 191 -32.24 -51.18 64.83
C GLN A 191 -33.29 -52.03 65.54
N ARG A 192 -34.47 -52.22 64.95
CA ARG A 192 -35.51 -53.11 65.49
C ARG A 192 -35.03 -54.55 65.56
N LEU A 193 -34.33 -55.04 64.53
CA LEU A 193 -33.73 -56.37 64.52
C LEU A 193 -32.72 -56.52 65.66
N THR A 194 -31.78 -55.59 65.80
CA THR A 194 -30.80 -55.62 66.90
C THR A 194 -31.45 -55.48 68.29
N GLN A 195 -32.54 -54.73 68.43
CA GLN A 195 -33.32 -54.67 69.67
C GLN A 195 -34.05 -55.98 69.96
N VAL A 196 -34.59 -56.66 68.95
CA VAL A 196 -35.21 -58.00 69.07
C VAL A 196 -34.14 -59.04 69.41
N SER A 197 -32.96 -59.01 68.79
CA SER A 197 -31.83 -59.89 69.13
C SER A 197 -31.35 -59.67 70.56
N LYS A 198 -31.31 -58.41 71.04
CA LYS A 198 -30.98 -58.08 72.45
C LYS A 198 -32.06 -58.57 73.42
N LYS A 199 -33.35 -58.48 73.07
CA LYS A 199 -34.45 -59.05 73.88
C LYS A 199 -34.41 -60.58 73.91
N ALA A 200 -34.13 -61.23 72.78
CA ALA A 200 -33.98 -62.68 72.69
C ALA A 200 -32.75 -63.19 73.47
N LEU A 201 -31.64 -62.44 73.50
CA LEU A 201 -30.48 -62.74 74.34
C LEU A 201 -30.75 -62.54 75.84
N PHE A 202 -31.61 -61.58 76.21
CA PHE A 202 -32.01 -61.35 77.60
C PHE A 202 -32.94 -62.45 78.15
N GLU A 203 -33.60 -63.21 77.27
CA GLU A 203 -34.46 -64.34 77.65
C GLU A 203 -33.68 -65.67 77.85
N SER A 204 -32.44 -65.76 77.38
CA SER A 204 -31.65 -67.00 77.42
C SER A 204 -30.57 -67.06 78.51
N LEU A 205 -30.48 -66.09 79.44
CA LEU A 205 -29.38 -66.00 80.43
C LEU A 205 -29.82 -65.82 81.89
N THR A 206 -30.91 -66.49 82.31
CA THR A 206 -31.15 -66.86 83.71
C THR A 206 -30.49 -68.20 84.06
N SER A 207 -29.16 -68.30 83.95
CA SER A 207 -28.38 -69.27 84.75
C SER A 207 -26.89 -68.89 84.80
N LYS A 208 -26.33 -69.01 86.00
CA LYS A 208 -24.97 -68.60 86.40
C LYS A 208 -23.87 -69.40 85.67
N THR A 209 -22.72 -68.77 85.41
CA THR A 209 -21.41 -69.01 86.09
C THR A 209 -20.23 -68.46 85.27
N ALA A 210 -19.25 -67.86 85.95
CA ALA A 210 -17.89 -67.55 85.47
C ALA A 210 -16.98 -68.81 85.66
N PRO A 211 -15.76 -68.97 85.07
CA PRO A 211 -14.63 -68.02 85.15
C PRO A 211 -13.54 -67.99 84.01
N SER A 212 -12.71 -66.94 84.05
CA SER A 212 -11.22 -66.83 83.82
C SER A 212 -10.49 -67.29 82.53
N GLY A 213 -9.57 -66.44 82.01
CA GLY A 213 -8.26 -66.91 81.48
C GLY A 213 -7.59 -66.22 80.25
N ILE A 214 -6.86 -65.11 80.47
CA ILE A 214 -5.49 -64.75 79.95
C ILE A 214 -5.21 -64.40 78.45
N ALA A 215 -4.72 -63.14 78.27
CA ALA A 215 -3.66 -62.54 77.39
C ALA A 215 -3.59 -62.88 75.87
N ALA A 216 -3.23 -62.01 74.91
CA ALA A 216 -2.22 -60.93 74.90
C ALA A 216 -2.35 -60.03 73.63
N VAL A 217 -1.96 -58.73 73.76
CA VAL A 217 -1.17 -57.83 72.85
C VAL A 217 -1.59 -57.65 71.35
N VAL A 218 -1.49 -56.52 70.62
CA VAL A 218 -0.75 -55.23 70.61
C VAL A 218 -1.53 -54.20 69.73
N ALA A 219 -1.40 -52.90 70.08
CA ALA A 219 -1.47 -51.62 69.32
C ALA A 219 -2.18 -51.50 67.93
N GLY A 220 -2.82 -50.37 67.57
CA GLY A 220 -2.93 -49.06 68.20
C GLY A 220 -3.71 -48.04 67.34
N ALA A 221 -4.09 -46.93 67.98
CA ALA A 221 -4.46 -45.58 67.50
C ALA A 221 -5.59 -45.44 66.43
N ALA A 222 -6.64 -44.63 66.58
CA ALA A 222 -6.94 -43.52 67.49
C ALA A 222 -8.48 -43.37 67.68
N GLY A 223 -8.94 -43.18 68.92
CA GLY A 223 -10.30 -42.71 69.27
C GLY A 223 -10.42 -41.20 69.06
N GLY A 224 -11.58 -40.56 69.04
CA GLY A 224 -12.83 -40.72 69.81
C GLY A 224 -13.21 -39.30 70.25
N ASN A 225 -14.35 -38.74 69.82
CA ASN A 225 -15.70 -38.85 70.38
C ASN A 225 -16.06 -37.72 71.36
N GLN A 226 -17.20 -37.07 71.05
CA GLN A 226 -18.21 -36.42 71.91
C GLN A 226 -17.83 -35.48 73.07
N GLY A 227 -18.23 -34.21 72.93
CA GLY A 227 -19.39 -33.61 73.63
C GLY A 227 -19.50 -33.68 75.17
N GLY A 228 -19.56 -32.50 75.80
CA GLY A 228 -19.98 -32.30 77.19
C GLY A 228 -20.21 -30.83 77.58
N THR A 229 -21.49 -30.45 77.66
CA THR A 229 -22.17 -29.52 78.61
C THR A 229 -21.70 -28.07 78.84
N SER A 230 -22.61 -27.11 78.58
CA SER A 230 -23.17 -26.14 79.57
C SER A 230 -24.17 -25.15 78.92
N PRO A 231 -25.37 -24.91 79.49
CA PRO A 231 -26.27 -23.80 79.11
C PRO A 231 -26.53 -22.81 80.26
N THR A 232 -26.73 -21.52 79.96
CA THR A 232 -27.57 -20.54 80.72
C THR A 232 -27.67 -19.18 80.00
N SER A 233 -28.88 -18.61 80.02
CA SER A 233 -29.42 -17.39 79.35
C SER A 233 -29.18 -16.10 80.21
N PRO A 234 -29.79 -14.88 79.98
CA PRO A 234 -30.83 -14.48 79.01
C PRO A 234 -30.82 -13.03 78.41
N THR A 235 -31.77 -12.82 77.47
CA THR A 235 -32.62 -11.62 77.22
C THR A 235 -32.10 -10.28 76.68
N GLY A 236 -32.73 -9.84 75.57
CA GLY A 236 -32.83 -8.42 75.20
C GLY A 236 -33.44 -8.07 73.83
N GLY A 237 -34.59 -8.64 73.44
CA GLY A 237 -35.58 -8.13 72.44
C GLY A 237 -35.13 -7.99 70.97
N GLY A 238 -35.90 -8.30 69.93
CA GLY A 238 -37.31 -8.64 69.78
C GLY A 238 -37.76 -8.21 68.38
N VAL A 239 -38.34 -9.17 67.64
CA VAL A 239 -39.19 -9.10 66.44
C VAL A 239 -38.62 -8.67 65.05
N PRO A 240 -39.19 -9.22 63.96
CA PRO A 240 -38.47 -9.63 62.76
C PRO A 240 -38.98 -8.91 61.49
N MET A 241 -38.28 -9.05 60.36
CA MET A 241 -38.90 -9.29 59.04
C MET A 241 -37.87 -9.21 57.91
N GLY A 242 -37.98 -10.20 57.02
CA GLY A 242 -37.85 -10.06 55.56
C GLY A 242 -36.86 -9.03 55.02
N GLY A 243 -35.75 -9.55 54.52
CA GLY A 243 -34.87 -8.79 53.64
C GLY A 243 -33.52 -9.45 53.54
N GLN A 244 -33.36 -10.39 52.62
CA GLN A 244 -32.07 -10.52 51.95
C GLN A 244 -31.73 -9.13 51.42
N VAL A 245 -30.86 -8.40 52.13
CA VAL A 245 -30.19 -7.24 51.56
C VAL A 245 -29.21 -7.83 50.55
N VAL A 246 -29.72 -8.05 49.34
CA VAL A 246 -28.89 -8.10 48.14
C VAL A 246 -28.24 -6.73 48.09
N ILE A 247 -27.01 -6.64 48.62
CA ILE A 247 -26.12 -5.51 48.36
C ILE A 247 -25.86 -5.60 46.86
N LYS A 248 -26.73 -4.95 46.11
CA LYS A 248 -26.55 -4.70 44.69
C LYS A 248 -25.32 -3.80 44.65
N ASP A 249 -24.15 -4.38 44.38
CA ASP A 249 -22.91 -3.64 44.14
C ASP A 249 -23.30 -2.42 43.33
N SER A 250 -23.15 -1.23 43.94
CA SER A 250 -23.64 0.00 43.30
C SER A 250 -22.94 0.07 41.94
N PRO A 251 -23.66 -0.02 40.81
CA PRO A 251 -23.02 -0.13 39.48
C PRO A 251 -22.10 1.07 39.20
N MET A 252 -22.40 2.21 39.83
CA MET A 252 -21.53 3.39 39.83
C MET A 252 -20.18 3.18 40.54
N LEU A 253 -20.14 2.41 41.63
CA LEU A 253 -18.90 2.11 42.35
C LEU A 253 -18.02 1.14 41.55
N VAL A 254 -18.63 0.14 40.88
CA VAL A 254 -17.91 -0.77 39.98
C VAL A 254 -17.30 0.01 38.80
N GLN A 255 -18.09 0.90 38.19
CA GLN A 255 -17.61 1.79 37.13
C GLN A 255 -16.48 2.72 37.63
N GLN A 256 -16.58 3.23 38.85
CA GLN A 256 -15.55 4.06 39.46
C GLN A 256 -14.25 3.27 39.68
N ILE A 257 -14.34 2.05 40.22
CA ILE A 257 -13.18 1.16 40.39
C ILE A 257 -12.53 0.85 39.04
N GLU A 258 -13.33 0.61 38.01
CA GLU A 258 -12.81 0.38 36.66
C GLU A 258 -12.09 1.60 36.10
N SER A 259 -12.67 2.80 36.21
CA SER A 259 -12.01 4.05 35.77
C SER A 259 -10.70 4.33 36.53
N LEU A 260 -10.67 4.06 37.84
CA LEU A 260 -9.48 4.17 38.67
C LEU A 260 -8.40 3.16 38.28
N LYS A 261 -8.78 1.92 37.94
CA LYS A 261 -7.87 0.90 37.39
C LYS A 261 -7.26 1.38 36.07
N HIS A 262 -8.04 1.96 35.16
CA HIS A 262 -7.53 2.52 33.91
C HIS A 262 -6.56 3.70 34.16
N ALA A 263 -6.89 4.60 35.08
CA ALA A 263 -6.03 5.71 35.47
C ALA A 263 -4.70 5.20 36.08
N LEU A 264 -4.76 4.20 36.95
CA LEU A 264 -3.58 3.56 37.54
C LEU A 264 -2.71 2.89 36.49
N CYS A 265 -3.30 2.16 35.54
CA CYS A 265 -2.59 1.58 34.40
C CYS A 265 -1.89 2.66 33.57
N LYS A 266 -2.56 3.79 33.30
CA LYS A 266 -1.95 4.93 32.59
C LYS A 266 -0.77 5.51 33.35
N VAL A 267 -0.91 5.76 34.66
CA VAL A 267 0.17 6.28 35.50
C VAL A 267 1.35 5.31 35.58
N LYS A 268 1.10 4.01 35.71
CA LYS A 268 2.13 2.97 35.68
C LYS A 268 2.84 2.93 34.32
N GLY A 269 2.08 3.07 33.23
CA GLY A 269 2.61 3.20 31.87
C GLY A 269 3.53 4.41 31.71
N GLU A 270 3.09 5.59 32.15
CA GLU A 270 3.91 6.81 32.13
C GLU A 270 5.16 6.71 32.99
N ASN A 271 5.04 6.11 34.18
CA ASN A 271 6.20 5.86 35.05
C ASN A 271 7.23 4.95 34.36
N THR A 272 6.76 3.91 33.69
CA THR A 272 7.61 2.98 32.92
C THR A 272 8.24 3.69 31.71
N ARG A 273 7.47 4.53 31.01
CA ARG A 273 7.96 5.35 29.89
C ARG A 273 9.06 6.32 30.33
N LEU A 274 8.88 6.99 31.47
CA LEU A 274 9.87 7.92 32.02
C LEU A 274 11.13 7.19 32.50
N LYS A 275 10.99 6.07 33.22
CA LYS A 275 12.12 5.24 33.66
C LYS A 275 12.92 4.65 32.50
N SER A 276 12.25 4.27 31.41
CA SER A 276 12.90 3.72 30.22
C SER A 276 13.35 4.78 29.21
N ALA A 277 13.12 6.08 29.47
CA ALA A 277 13.38 7.15 28.51
C ALA A 277 14.86 7.25 28.11
N ASP A 278 15.79 7.11 29.05
CA ASP A 278 17.22 7.18 28.75
C ASP A 278 17.70 5.98 27.94
N LEU A 279 17.25 4.77 28.30
CA LEU A 279 17.56 3.55 27.54
C LEU A 279 16.97 3.63 26.13
N LYS A 280 15.73 4.13 26.00
CA LYS A 280 15.09 4.39 24.71
C LYS A 280 15.90 5.40 23.89
N ARG A 281 16.39 6.49 24.50
CA ARG A 281 17.25 7.48 23.82
C ARG A 281 18.51 6.82 23.27
N ILE A 282 19.20 5.99 24.05
CA ILE A 282 20.39 5.26 23.59
C ILE A 282 20.04 4.35 22.41
N MET A 283 18.95 3.60 22.48
CA MET A 283 18.49 2.76 21.38
C MET A 283 18.12 3.56 20.13
N ASP A 284 17.48 4.72 20.29
CA ASP A 284 17.10 5.60 19.18
C ASP A 284 18.33 6.28 18.52
N THR A 285 19.50 6.33 19.18
CA THR A 285 20.75 6.78 18.53
C THR A 285 21.33 5.77 17.55
N LEU A 286 20.96 4.50 17.66
CA LEU A 286 21.44 3.44 16.79
C LEU A 286 20.63 3.41 15.49
N THR A 287 21.31 3.15 14.37
CA THR A 287 20.63 3.07 13.06
C THR A 287 19.73 1.82 12.98
N PRO A 288 18.44 1.97 12.58
CA PRO A 288 17.54 0.83 12.44
C PRO A 288 18.03 -0.21 11.43
N LEU A 289 18.08 -1.47 11.85
CA LEU A 289 18.49 -2.58 11.01
C LEU A 289 17.32 -3.05 10.15
N HIS A 290 17.48 -2.94 8.83
CA HIS A 290 16.52 -3.47 7.86
C HIS A 290 17.12 -4.72 7.22
N VAL A 291 16.53 -5.89 7.49
CA VAL A 291 16.99 -7.16 6.92
C VAL A 291 16.40 -7.30 5.52
N PRO A 292 17.22 -7.46 4.45
CA PRO A 292 16.72 -7.75 3.12
C PRO A 292 15.92 -9.04 3.12
N LYS A 293 14.68 -9.01 2.59
CA LYS A 293 13.89 -10.22 2.38
C LYS A 293 14.58 -11.05 1.29
N LYS A 294 15.17 -12.18 1.67
CA LYS A 294 15.68 -13.15 0.70
C LYS A 294 14.49 -13.87 0.05
N PRO A 295 14.52 -14.14 -1.27
CA PRO A 295 13.51 -15.00 -1.87
C PRO A 295 13.62 -16.39 -1.25
N THR A 296 12.60 -16.80 -0.50
CA THR A 296 12.43 -18.17 0.00
C THR A 296 11.44 -18.89 -0.90
N GLY A 297 11.84 -20.05 -1.47
CA GLY A 297 11.02 -20.85 -2.38
C GLY A 297 11.87 -21.63 -3.40
N LEU A 298 11.23 -22.48 -4.23
CA LEU A 298 11.89 -23.35 -5.22
C LEU A 298 12.77 -22.63 -6.27
N ALA A 299 12.64 -21.32 -6.40
CA ALA A 299 13.44 -20.50 -7.33
C ALA A 299 14.72 -19.93 -6.72
N SER A 300 15.08 -20.29 -5.47
CA SER A 300 16.25 -19.77 -4.78
C SER A 300 17.29 -20.87 -4.53
N PRO A 301 18.56 -20.71 -4.95
CA PRO A 301 19.60 -21.72 -4.78
C PRO A 301 20.06 -21.93 -3.33
N THR A 302 19.62 -21.09 -2.38
CA THR A 302 19.90 -21.29 -0.95
C THR A 302 18.63 -21.75 -0.24
N GLY A 303 18.52 -23.07 -0.11
CA GLY A 303 17.39 -23.74 0.52
C GLY A 303 17.28 -23.45 2.01
N PHE A 304 16.18 -22.81 2.40
CA PHE A 304 15.50 -23.07 3.66
C PHE A 304 14.00 -23.01 3.36
N VAL A 305 13.38 -24.18 3.29
CA VAL A 305 11.94 -24.38 3.06
C VAL A 305 11.29 -24.61 4.42
N ALA A 306 10.38 -23.73 4.84
CA ALA A 306 9.36 -24.09 5.81
C ALA A 306 8.26 -24.83 5.04
N LEU A 307 8.20 -26.16 5.19
CA LEU A 307 7.16 -27.02 4.66
C LEU A 307 5.95 -27.01 5.59
N VAL A 308 4.88 -26.29 5.22
CA VAL A 308 3.49 -26.60 5.65
C VAL A 308 2.55 -26.19 4.49
N PRO A 309 1.53 -27.02 4.15
CA PRO A 309 1.13 -27.23 2.77
C PRO A 309 0.05 -26.26 2.27
N ALA A 310 0.11 -25.99 0.98
CA ALA A 310 -0.90 -25.27 0.24
C ALA A 310 -2.08 -26.20 -0.11
N ALA A 311 -3.28 -25.71 0.20
CA ALA A 311 -4.53 -25.89 -0.54
C ALA A 311 -4.98 -27.33 -0.85
N GLU A 312 -5.88 -27.85 0.00
CA GLU A 312 -6.98 -28.68 -0.46
C GLU A 312 -8.25 -27.84 -0.51
N THR A 313 -8.86 -27.81 -1.70
CA THR A 313 -10.26 -27.51 -1.96
C THR A 313 -11.17 -28.38 -1.10
N SER A 314 -12.00 -27.80 -0.24
CA SER A 314 -13.27 -28.40 0.19
C SER A 314 -14.22 -27.34 0.75
N GLU A 315 -15.50 -27.50 0.40
CA GLU A 315 -16.64 -26.69 0.81
C GLU A 315 -16.99 -26.84 2.31
N ALA A 316 -17.79 -25.88 2.81
CA ALA A 316 -18.62 -25.87 4.03
C ALA A 316 -18.03 -25.21 5.31
N PRO A 317 -18.89 -24.80 6.29
CA PRO A 317 -19.38 -23.43 6.50
C PRO A 317 -18.83 -22.76 7.79
N PRO A 318 -19.01 -21.43 7.99
CA PRO A 318 -18.43 -20.74 9.14
C PRO A 318 -19.32 -20.87 10.40
N ALA A 319 -18.73 -21.36 11.49
CA ALA A 319 -19.24 -21.21 12.85
C ALA A 319 -18.66 -19.94 13.49
N GLU A 320 -19.52 -19.25 14.23
CA GLU A 320 -19.35 -17.93 14.82
C GLU A 320 -18.27 -17.81 15.92
N GLY A 321 -17.78 -16.59 16.10
CA GLY A 321 -17.38 -16.09 17.43
C GLY A 321 -15.95 -15.55 17.55
N THR A 322 -15.69 -14.29 17.14
CA THR A 322 -14.96 -13.23 17.90
C THR A 322 -14.75 -11.98 17.03
N PRO A 323 -14.71 -10.77 17.63
CA PRO A 323 -15.05 -9.52 16.94
C PRO A 323 -13.87 -8.85 16.22
N ASP A 324 -14.20 -8.33 15.04
CA ASP A 324 -13.61 -7.24 14.25
C ASP A 324 -12.21 -6.72 14.59
N VAL A 325 -11.24 -7.19 13.79
CA VAL A 325 -10.18 -6.31 13.27
C VAL A 325 -10.33 -6.30 11.75
N PRO A 326 -10.57 -5.16 11.09
CA PRO A 326 -10.80 -5.12 9.66
C PRO A 326 -9.52 -5.51 8.93
N ALA A 327 -9.51 -6.74 8.39
CA ALA A 327 -8.53 -7.23 7.44
C ALA A 327 -8.75 -6.55 6.08
N ALA A 328 -8.45 -5.26 6.00
CA ALA A 328 -8.37 -4.51 4.75
C ALA A 328 -6.91 -4.11 4.48
N THR A 329 -6.49 -4.28 3.21
CA THR A 329 -5.43 -3.49 2.55
C THR A 329 -3.99 -4.02 2.52
N ILE A 330 -3.73 -5.34 2.42
CA ILE A 330 -2.36 -5.84 2.11
C ILE A 330 -2.25 -6.57 0.76
N ALA A 331 -3.36 -6.99 0.14
CA ALA A 331 -3.35 -7.81 -1.09
C ALA A 331 -3.44 -7.06 -2.43
N GLU A 332 -3.73 -5.76 -2.43
CA GLU A 332 -3.90 -4.94 -3.65
C GLU A 332 -2.57 -4.53 -4.35
N PRO A 333 -1.53 -4.01 -3.66
CA PRO A 333 -0.41 -3.37 -4.35
C PRO A 333 0.49 -4.32 -5.16
N GLN A 334 0.49 -5.62 -4.84
CA GLN A 334 1.29 -6.60 -5.59
C GLN A 334 0.64 -6.98 -6.93
N LYS A 335 -0.69 -6.98 -7.03
CA LYS A 335 -1.40 -7.30 -8.27
C LYS A 335 -1.12 -6.23 -9.33
N ASP A 336 -1.15 -4.96 -8.93
CA ASP A 336 -0.87 -3.82 -9.82
C ASP A 336 0.56 -3.85 -10.39
N VAL A 337 1.56 -4.20 -9.58
CA VAL A 337 2.95 -4.35 -10.04
C VAL A 337 3.07 -5.40 -11.14
N THR A 338 2.42 -6.55 -10.95
CA THR A 338 2.51 -7.65 -11.93
C THR A 338 1.80 -7.31 -13.25
N ILE A 339 0.65 -6.63 -13.19
CA ILE A 339 -0.10 -6.17 -14.35
C ILE A 339 0.72 -5.13 -15.12
N LEU A 340 1.27 -4.14 -14.41
CA LEU A 340 2.07 -3.07 -15.00
C LEU A 340 3.36 -3.61 -15.62
N ALA A 341 4.01 -4.59 -14.97
CA ALA A 341 5.18 -5.27 -15.51
C ALA A 341 4.86 -6.09 -16.77
N ARG A 342 3.69 -6.74 -16.84
CA ARG A 342 3.23 -7.42 -18.07
C ARG A 342 2.97 -6.42 -19.19
N ARG A 343 2.26 -5.33 -18.91
CA ARG A 343 1.99 -4.25 -19.88
C ARG A 343 3.28 -3.64 -20.41
N THR A 344 4.26 -3.40 -19.54
CA THR A 344 5.60 -2.90 -19.91
C THR A 344 6.31 -3.87 -20.86
N ARG A 345 6.31 -5.19 -20.55
CA ARG A 345 6.94 -6.19 -21.44
C ARG A 345 6.25 -6.27 -22.79
N ASN A 346 4.92 -6.22 -22.83
CA ASN A 346 4.17 -6.28 -24.07
C ASN A 346 4.47 -5.08 -24.98
N LEU A 347 4.47 -3.86 -24.41
CA LEU A 347 4.84 -2.65 -25.14
C LEU A 347 6.30 -2.69 -25.61
N LEU A 348 7.22 -3.17 -24.77
CA LEU A 348 8.62 -3.32 -25.15
C LEU A 348 8.78 -4.31 -26.30
N HIS A 349 8.06 -5.43 -26.26
CA HIS A 349 8.06 -6.42 -27.33
C HIS A 349 7.49 -5.87 -28.64
N GLU A 350 6.41 -5.09 -28.57
CA GLU A 350 5.84 -4.41 -29.73
C GLU A 350 6.80 -3.38 -30.33
N LEU A 351 7.47 -2.60 -29.47
CA LEU A 351 8.47 -1.63 -29.88
C LEU A 351 9.68 -2.32 -30.54
N HIS A 352 10.19 -3.40 -29.95
CA HIS A 352 11.27 -4.21 -30.52
C HIS A 352 10.88 -4.82 -31.86
N ARG A 353 9.64 -5.31 -31.99
CA ARG A 353 9.12 -5.82 -33.26
C ARG A 353 9.08 -4.72 -34.33
N LEU A 354 8.61 -3.53 -33.99
CA LEU A 354 8.58 -2.41 -34.94
C LEU A 354 9.98 -1.91 -35.31
N SER A 355 10.91 -1.86 -34.35
CA SER A 355 12.29 -1.43 -34.61
C SER A 355 13.08 -2.46 -35.43
N ALA A 356 12.82 -3.75 -35.21
CA ALA A 356 13.51 -4.83 -35.93
C ALA A 356 12.99 -5.04 -37.35
N SER A 357 11.72 -4.73 -37.64
CA SER A 357 11.14 -4.87 -38.98
C SER A 357 10.57 -3.55 -39.53
N PRO A 358 11.42 -2.58 -39.91
CA PRO A 358 10.96 -1.40 -40.63
C PRO A 358 10.51 -1.82 -42.05
N LYS A 359 9.19 -1.94 -42.24
CA LYS A 359 8.62 -2.31 -43.55
C LYS A 359 8.42 -1.07 -44.41
N VAL A 360 9.12 -1.02 -45.55
CA VAL A 360 8.96 0.04 -46.56
C VAL A 360 7.59 -0.08 -47.24
N VAL A 361 7.00 1.06 -47.62
CA VAL A 361 5.73 1.12 -48.34
C VAL A 361 5.88 0.50 -49.73
N ASP A 362 5.04 -0.47 -50.07
CA ASP A 362 5.13 -1.22 -51.33
C ASP A 362 4.46 -0.46 -52.50
N ILE A 363 5.26 -0.15 -53.52
CA ILE A 363 4.87 0.52 -54.76
C ILE A 363 5.03 -0.37 -56.01
N THR A 364 5.47 -1.63 -55.86
CA THR A 364 6.05 -2.46 -56.93
C THR A 364 5.03 -2.90 -58.00
N HIS A 365 3.76 -3.05 -57.65
CA HIS A 365 2.69 -3.49 -58.57
C HIS A 365 1.69 -2.39 -58.94
N ARG A 366 2.12 -1.11 -58.93
CA ARG A 366 1.21 0.03 -59.17
C ARG A 366 1.50 0.71 -60.51
N LYS A 367 0.45 0.95 -61.28
CA LYS A 367 0.53 1.81 -62.47
C LYS A 367 0.52 3.28 -62.06
N PRO A 368 1.40 4.14 -62.59
CA PRO A 368 1.38 5.57 -62.33
C PRO A 368 0.00 6.18 -62.65
N GLY A 369 -0.57 6.94 -61.71
CA GLY A 369 -1.84 7.65 -61.90
C GLY A 369 -3.12 6.84 -61.63
N VAL A 370 -3.04 5.55 -61.27
CA VAL A 370 -4.21 4.74 -60.92
C VAL A 370 -4.38 4.68 -59.40
N VAL A 371 -5.48 5.25 -58.90
CA VAL A 371 -5.84 5.15 -57.47
C VAL A 371 -6.26 3.70 -57.17
N PRO A 372 -5.69 3.05 -56.13
CA PRO A 372 -6.09 1.70 -55.74
C PRO A 372 -7.59 1.63 -55.40
N ALA A 373 -8.23 0.48 -55.66
CA ALA A 373 -9.65 0.27 -55.37
C ALA A 373 -10.03 0.36 -53.88
N ILE A 374 -9.03 0.36 -52.98
CA ILE A 374 -9.20 0.45 -51.53
C ILE A 374 -8.33 1.60 -51.04
N ASP A 375 -8.93 2.58 -50.35
CA ASP A 375 -8.20 3.74 -49.82
C ASP A 375 -7.03 3.33 -48.90
N LYS A 376 -7.20 2.24 -48.15
CA LYS A 376 -6.17 1.64 -47.28
C LYS A 376 -4.95 1.11 -48.01
N ALA A 377 -5.11 0.77 -49.28
CA ALA A 377 -4.01 0.33 -50.11
C ALA A 377 -3.18 1.52 -50.62
N THR A 378 -3.61 2.78 -50.45
CA THR A 378 -2.84 3.94 -50.94
C THR A 378 -1.48 4.05 -50.22
N PRO A 379 -0.37 4.36 -50.92
CA PRO A 379 0.95 4.47 -50.29
C PRO A 379 0.98 5.52 -49.17
N LEU A 380 0.24 6.63 -49.38
CA LEU A 380 0.05 7.67 -48.38
C LEU A 380 -0.68 7.13 -47.13
N HIS A 381 -1.75 6.36 -47.31
CA HIS A 381 -2.49 5.79 -46.19
C HIS A 381 -1.64 4.79 -45.39
N GLN A 382 -0.88 3.94 -46.08
CA GLN A 382 0.06 3.02 -45.43
C GLN A 382 1.11 3.78 -44.60
N LEU A 383 1.62 4.91 -45.10
CA LEU A 383 2.55 5.74 -44.35
C LEU A 383 1.87 6.38 -43.13
N VAL A 384 0.67 6.93 -43.30
CA VAL A 384 -0.12 7.53 -42.21
C VAL A 384 -0.43 6.50 -41.13
N ASP A 385 -0.80 5.27 -41.48
CA ASP A 385 -1.04 4.18 -40.53
C ASP A 385 0.21 3.84 -39.72
N LYS A 386 1.39 3.85 -40.34
CA LYS A 386 2.66 3.62 -39.63
C LYS A 386 2.97 4.75 -38.66
N VAL A 387 2.78 6.00 -39.07
CA VAL A 387 2.98 7.17 -38.21
C VAL A 387 1.97 7.16 -37.06
N ALA A 388 0.70 6.87 -37.33
CA ALA A 388 -0.35 6.76 -36.33
C ALA A 388 -0.05 5.65 -35.31
N GLY A 389 0.43 4.48 -35.76
CA GLY A 389 0.85 3.40 -34.86
C GLY A 389 2.00 3.79 -33.93
N VAL A 390 3.02 4.49 -34.44
CA VAL A 390 4.13 5.01 -33.60
C VAL A 390 3.64 6.05 -32.61
N GLN A 391 2.74 6.95 -33.01
CA GLN A 391 2.13 7.93 -32.11
C GLN A 391 1.28 7.28 -31.02
N GLN A 392 0.52 6.24 -31.35
CA GLN A 392 -0.28 5.46 -30.39
C GLN A 392 0.62 4.78 -29.35
N LEU A 393 1.74 4.20 -29.78
CA LEU A 393 2.73 3.62 -28.87
C LEU A 393 3.36 4.66 -27.95
N ASN A 394 3.74 5.82 -28.50
CA ASN A 394 4.29 6.91 -27.70
C ASN A 394 3.31 7.39 -26.61
N THR A 395 2.04 7.56 -26.99
CA THR A 395 0.95 7.90 -26.05
C THR A 395 0.78 6.83 -24.97
N SER A 396 0.82 5.55 -25.37
CA SER A 396 0.69 4.42 -24.44
C SER A 396 1.89 4.30 -23.48
N ILE A 397 3.10 4.60 -23.95
CA ILE A 397 4.31 4.68 -23.11
C ILE A 397 4.19 5.82 -22.11
N ALA A 398 3.72 7.00 -22.52
CA ALA A 398 3.54 8.14 -21.62
C ALA A 398 2.52 7.85 -20.50
N GLN A 399 1.41 7.19 -20.84
CA GLN A 399 0.42 6.71 -19.87
C GLN A 399 1.02 5.66 -18.91
N LEU A 400 1.75 4.68 -19.45
CA LEU A 400 2.41 3.66 -18.63
C LEU A 400 3.44 4.29 -17.67
N GLN A 401 4.18 5.29 -18.12
CA GLN A 401 5.15 6.02 -17.30
C GLN A 401 4.49 6.82 -16.16
N SER A 402 3.28 7.36 -16.37
CA SER A 402 2.55 8.05 -15.30
C SER A 402 1.99 7.06 -14.28
N GLU A 403 1.45 5.93 -14.74
CA GLU A 403 1.00 4.81 -13.89
C GLU A 403 2.17 4.26 -13.04
N ILE A 404 3.34 4.02 -13.65
CA ILE A 404 4.55 3.58 -12.93
C ILE A 404 4.96 4.61 -11.87
N ARG A 405 4.97 5.91 -12.20
CA ARG A 405 5.32 6.96 -11.24
C ARG A 405 4.34 7.03 -10.07
N ALA A 406 3.04 6.89 -10.31
CA ALA A 406 2.02 6.87 -9.27
C ALA A 406 2.16 5.63 -8.36
N LEU A 407 2.48 4.47 -8.93
CA LEU A 407 2.71 3.25 -8.16
C LEU A 407 4.03 3.29 -7.37
N LEU A 408 5.09 3.89 -7.92
CA LEU A 408 6.34 4.09 -7.20
C LEU A 408 6.17 5.02 -5.99
N SER A 409 5.33 6.05 -6.10
CA SER A 409 5.04 6.92 -4.97
C SER A 409 4.12 6.25 -3.93
N SER A 410 3.21 5.36 -4.35
CA SER A 410 2.34 4.63 -3.41
C SER A 410 3.07 3.54 -2.60
N GLN A 411 4.07 2.90 -3.18
CA GLN A 411 4.84 1.87 -2.47
C GLN A 411 5.75 2.42 -1.37
N ARG A 412 6.17 3.67 -1.48
CA ARG A 412 7.14 4.25 -0.56
C ARG A 412 6.43 5.15 0.46
N PRO A 413 6.47 4.84 1.77
CA PRO A 413 5.89 5.69 2.79
C PRO A 413 6.44 7.12 2.71
N GLY A 414 5.54 8.12 2.70
CA GLY A 414 5.89 9.54 2.62
C GLY A 414 6.34 10.04 1.25
N ALA A 415 6.24 9.24 0.18
CA ALA A 415 6.57 9.65 -1.18
C ALA A 415 5.42 10.34 -1.93
N GLN A 416 4.24 10.47 -1.31
CA GLN A 416 3.08 11.14 -1.89
C GLN A 416 2.84 12.51 -1.24
N ALA A 417 2.37 13.47 -2.03
CA ALA A 417 1.79 14.70 -1.53
C ALA A 417 0.41 14.42 -0.89
N LYS A 418 0.02 15.21 0.12
CA LYS A 418 -1.30 15.11 0.73
C LYS A 418 -2.31 15.84 -0.14
N THR A 419 -3.12 15.09 -0.89
CA THR A 419 -4.11 15.61 -1.84
C THR A 419 -5.36 14.72 -1.86
N ASP A 420 -6.54 15.32 -2.03
CA ASP A 420 -7.82 14.61 -1.90
C ASP A 420 -8.28 13.89 -3.18
N PHE A 421 -7.89 14.41 -4.35
CA PHE A 421 -8.45 13.96 -5.64
C PHE A 421 -7.58 12.99 -6.41
N SER A 422 -6.26 13.04 -6.22
CA SER A 422 -5.32 12.22 -7.00
C SER A 422 -3.98 12.09 -6.29
N VAL A 423 -3.25 11.04 -6.67
CA VAL A 423 -1.93 10.73 -6.13
C VAL A 423 -0.87 11.51 -6.91
N PHE A 424 -0.18 12.40 -6.21
CA PHE A 424 0.99 13.09 -6.74
C PHE A 424 2.25 12.67 -5.98
N PRO A 425 3.37 12.43 -6.68
CA PRO A 425 4.68 12.28 -6.04
C PRO A 425 5.05 13.55 -5.26
N SER A 426 5.64 13.40 -4.08
CA SER A 426 6.16 14.55 -3.33
C SER A 426 7.36 15.18 -4.05
N THR A 427 7.58 16.47 -3.79
CA THR A 427 8.71 17.23 -4.35
C THR A 427 10.04 16.60 -3.98
N ASP A 428 10.19 16.21 -2.71
CA ASP A 428 11.40 15.59 -2.19
C ASP A 428 11.65 14.21 -2.80
N PHE A 429 10.58 13.43 -2.99
CA PHE A 429 10.69 12.13 -3.64
C PHE A 429 11.11 12.25 -5.11
N SER A 430 10.50 13.20 -5.84
CA SER A 430 10.83 13.45 -7.24
C SER A 430 12.28 13.90 -7.40
N LYS A 431 12.75 14.82 -6.54
CA LYS A 431 14.15 15.26 -6.50
C LYS A 431 15.11 14.10 -6.20
N ALA A 432 14.79 13.29 -5.19
CA ALA A 432 15.60 12.14 -4.82
C ALA A 432 15.66 11.08 -5.94
N GLN A 433 14.60 10.92 -6.74
CA GLN A 433 14.58 9.99 -7.87
C GLN A 433 15.50 10.47 -9.01
N THR A 434 15.52 11.78 -9.29
CA THR A 434 16.45 12.37 -10.26
C THR A 434 17.90 12.23 -9.80
N GLU A 435 18.19 12.49 -8.51
CA GLU A 435 19.53 12.31 -7.94
C GLU A 435 19.99 10.85 -7.90
N LYS A 436 19.07 9.88 -7.87
CA LYS A 436 19.42 8.45 -7.93
C LYS A 436 19.97 8.05 -9.31
N ILE A 437 19.51 8.69 -10.39
CA ILE A 437 19.98 8.42 -11.76
C ILE A 437 21.41 8.94 -11.94
N GLY A 438 21.75 10.06 -11.31
CA GLY A 438 23.10 10.62 -11.29
C GLY A 438 23.42 11.23 -9.93
N ALA A 439 24.13 10.48 -9.09
CA ALA A 439 24.51 10.96 -7.76
C ALA A 439 25.44 12.19 -7.90
N PRO A 440 25.08 13.35 -7.31
CA PRO A 440 25.89 14.55 -7.45
C PRO A 440 27.25 14.39 -6.75
N ARG A 441 28.32 14.71 -7.47
CA ARG A 441 29.69 14.72 -6.93
C ARG A 441 29.89 16.01 -6.13
N ILE A 442 30.06 15.89 -4.82
CA ILE A 442 30.17 17.04 -3.92
C ILE A 442 31.60 17.59 -3.86
N GLY A 443 32.62 16.73 -3.97
CA GLY A 443 34.01 17.18 -3.85
C GLY A 443 35.05 16.14 -4.23
N LYS A 444 36.30 16.57 -4.11
CA LYS A 444 37.51 15.75 -4.31
C LYS A 444 38.42 15.95 -3.10
N LEU A 445 38.91 14.85 -2.54
CA LEU A 445 39.98 14.87 -1.54
C LEU A 445 41.25 14.35 -2.20
N SER A 446 42.34 15.11 -2.09
CA SER A 446 43.66 14.71 -2.54
C SER A 446 44.48 14.30 -1.32
N ILE A 447 45.04 13.10 -1.32
CA ILE A 447 45.91 12.60 -0.26
C ILE A 447 47.32 12.50 -0.85
N PRO A 448 48.34 13.11 -0.24
CA PRO A 448 49.71 13.02 -0.73
C PRO A 448 50.21 11.58 -0.63
N LEU A 449 50.78 11.08 -1.72
CA LEU A 449 51.41 9.77 -1.78
C LEU A 449 52.90 9.91 -1.39
N ILE A 450 53.38 9.01 -0.53
CA ILE A 450 54.79 8.92 -0.15
C ILE A 450 55.36 7.65 -0.78
N GLY A 451 56.26 7.80 -1.76
CA GLY A 451 56.94 6.70 -2.46
C GLY A 451 56.51 6.50 -3.93
N ASP A 452 57.02 5.44 -4.57
CA ASP A 452 56.82 5.07 -5.99
C ASP A 452 55.44 4.43 -6.26
N GLN A 453 54.39 4.91 -5.58
CA GLN A 453 53.03 4.37 -5.70
C GLN A 453 52.27 5.06 -6.83
N GLN A 454 51.60 4.26 -7.66
CA GLN A 454 50.82 4.75 -8.79
C GLN A 454 49.59 5.54 -8.33
N ALA A 455 49.32 6.65 -9.02
CA ALA A 455 48.18 7.51 -8.74
C ALA A 455 46.85 6.73 -8.89
N CYS A 456 46.10 6.58 -7.79
CA CYS A 456 44.81 5.89 -7.77
C CYS A 456 43.65 6.87 -7.55
N SER A 457 42.53 6.61 -8.24
CA SER A 457 41.27 7.34 -8.08
C SER A 457 40.19 6.40 -7.56
N TYR A 458 39.62 6.71 -6.40
CA TYR A 458 38.56 5.94 -5.76
C TYR A 458 37.27 6.74 -5.67
N SER A 459 36.16 6.18 -6.16
CA SER A 459 34.83 6.72 -5.93
C SER A 459 34.27 6.14 -4.62
N VAL A 460 34.08 6.98 -3.61
CA VAL A 460 33.65 6.63 -2.25
C VAL A 460 32.26 7.22 -2.00
N SER A 461 31.26 6.38 -1.78
CA SER A 461 29.91 6.83 -1.43
C SER A 461 29.73 6.95 0.08
N LEU A 462 29.63 8.17 0.58
CA LEU A 462 29.44 8.50 1.99
C LEU A 462 28.00 8.94 2.27
N GLN A 463 27.49 8.66 3.46
CA GLN A 463 26.27 9.31 3.93
C GLN A 463 26.58 10.71 4.47
N GLN A 464 25.56 11.58 4.58
CA GLN A 464 25.71 12.94 5.10
C GLN A 464 26.37 12.98 6.50
N SER A 465 26.03 12.05 7.40
CA SER A 465 26.63 11.94 8.74
C SER A 465 28.12 11.58 8.68
N GLN A 466 28.49 10.63 7.81
CA GLN A 466 29.86 10.23 7.58
C GLN A 466 30.68 11.38 6.98
N LEU A 467 30.11 12.11 6.03
CA LEU A 467 30.76 13.31 5.47
C LEU A 467 31.03 14.36 6.54
N ARG A 468 30.05 14.68 7.40
CA ARG A 468 30.26 15.63 8.50
C ARG A 468 31.38 15.18 9.43
N ARG A 469 31.49 13.88 9.70
CA ARG A 469 32.57 13.30 10.51
C ARG A 469 33.94 13.46 9.84
N VAL A 470 34.05 13.14 8.56
CA VAL A 470 35.30 13.34 7.79
C VAL A 470 35.69 14.82 7.78
N HIS A 471 34.72 15.71 7.53
CA HIS A 471 34.96 17.15 7.55
C HIS A 471 35.44 17.63 8.94
N SER A 472 34.82 17.18 10.03
CA SER A 472 35.28 17.52 11.38
C SER A 472 36.69 17.01 11.69
N GLN A 473 37.08 15.86 11.14
CA GLN A 473 38.41 15.28 11.31
C GLN A 473 39.48 15.93 10.44
N LEU A 474 39.09 16.59 9.34
CA LEU A 474 40.01 17.33 8.47
C LEU A 474 40.25 18.75 8.97
N MET A 475 39.31 19.31 9.75
CA MET A 475 39.40 20.65 10.34
C MET A 475 40.02 20.66 11.73
N ALA A 476 40.08 19.51 12.41
CA ALA A 476 40.80 19.30 13.67
C ALA A 476 42.26 18.96 13.35
#